data_AF-A0A534PU46-F1
#
_entry.id   AF-A0A534PU46-F1
#
_cell.length_a   1.000
_cell.length_b   1.000
_cell.length_c   1.000
_cell.angle_alpha   90.00
_cell.angle_beta   90.00
_cell.angle_gamma   90.00
#
_symmetry.space_group_name_H-M   'P 1'
#
loop_
_entity.id
_entity.type
_entity.pdbx_description
1 polymer ?
#
loop_
_entity_poly.entity_id
_entity_poly.type
_entity_poly.pdbx_seq_one_letter_code
_entity_poly.pdbx_strand_id
1 'polypeptide(L)'
;MEQQQSSGGGGRKPWAAYNIIDRGEGKPRIWSRVGSAFFNRDGSINIILDSLPLGGKIQIREDDRERRANEKGQLAVAAEQRAEA
;
A
#
# COMPACT_ATOMS: atom_id res chain seq x y z
N MET A 1 10.12 -39.61 0.37
CA MET A 1 9.39 -38.93 1.46
C MET A 1 9.74 -37.46 1.38
N GLU A 2 9.02 -36.74 0.54
CA GLU A 2 9.22 -35.30 0.35
C GLU A 2 8.40 -34.59 1.42
N GLN A 3 9.10 -33.99 2.39
CA GLN A 3 8.48 -33.31 3.51
C GLN A 3 7.85 -32.01 3.01
N GLN A 4 6.54 -32.07 2.81
CA GLN A 4 5.69 -30.92 2.58
C GLN A 4 5.74 -30.04 3.84
N GLN A 5 6.52 -28.96 3.77
CA GLN A 5 6.67 -28.01 4.86
C GLN A 5 5.32 -27.34 5.14
N SER A 6 4.68 -27.73 6.23
CA SER A 6 3.52 -27.02 6.78
C SER A 6 3.99 -25.70 7.37
N SER A 7 3.81 -24.59 6.65
CA SER A 7 4.01 -23.25 7.20
C SER A 7 2.83 -22.87 8.11
N GLY A 8 2.90 -23.27 9.37
CA GLY A 8 1.97 -22.84 10.43
C GLY A 8 2.31 -21.44 10.92
N GLY A 9 1.31 -20.54 10.87
CA GLY A 9 1.38 -19.20 11.48
C GLY A 9 1.64 -18.02 10.51
N GLY A 10 1.24 -18.12 9.25
CA GLY A 10 1.40 -17.03 8.28
C GLY A 10 0.50 -15.82 8.59
N GLY A 11 0.99 -14.87 9.39
CA GLY A 11 0.36 -13.57 9.57
C GLY A 11 0.14 -12.92 8.20
N ARG A 12 -1.10 -12.93 7.71
CA ARG A 12 -1.45 -12.34 6.42
C ARG A 12 -0.95 -10.90 6.40
N LYS A 13 -0.17 -10.53 5.38
CA LYS A 13 0.32 -9.15 5.23
C LYS A 13 -0.89 -8.20 5.27
N PRO A 14 -0.86 -7.15 6.10
CA PRO A 14 -1.95 -6.21 6.19
C PRO A 14 -2.12 -5.48 4.86
N TRP A 15 -3.35 -5.24 4.46
CA TRP A 15 -3.67 -4.48 3.27
C TRP A 15 -3.59 -2.99 3.60
N ALA A 16 -3.32 -2.16 2.60
CA ALA A 16 -3.30 -0.71 2.74
C ALA A 16 -4.68 -0.12 2.44
N ALA A 17 -5.14 0.79 3.30
CA ALA A 17 -6.37 1.55 3.09
C ALA A 17 -6.04 2.97 2.59
N TYR A 18 -6.61 3.36 1.45
CA TYR A 18 -6.38 4.66 0.83
C TYR A 18 -7.68 5.46 0.69
N ASN A 19 -7.64 6.72 1.06
CA ASN A 19 -8.64 7.71 0.65
C ASN A 19 -8.20 8.29 -0.71
N ILE A 20 -9.07 8.20 -1.70
CA ILE A 20 -8.80 8.70 -3.06
C ILE A 20 -9.42 10.09 -3.17
N ILE A 21 -8.55 11.09 -3.26
CA ILE A 21 -8.96 12.49 -3.36
C ILE A 21 -8.91 12.88 -4.84
N ASP A 22 -10.09 13.15 -5.40
CA ASP A 22 -10.21 13.77 -6.71
C ASP A 22 -9.85 15.26 -6.61
N ARG A 23 -9.10 15.75 -7.59
CA ARG A 23 -8.66 17.16 -7.65
C ARG A 23 -9.31 17.93 -8.81
N GLY A 24 -10.26 17.32 -9.51
CA GLY A 24 -10.95 17.89 -10.66
C GLY A 24 -10.30 17.50 -12.00
N GLU A 25 -10.90 17.97 -13.08
CA GLU A 25 -10.52 17.58 -14.45
C GLU A 25 -9.05 17.86 -14.76
N GLY A 26 -8.40 16.88 -15.40
CA GLY A 26 -7.01 16.97 -15.84
C GLY A 26 -5.96 16.81 -14.73
N LYS A 27 -6.34 16.71 -13.46
CA LYS A 27 -5.38 16.54 -12.35
C LYS A 27 -5.30 15.08 -11.90
N PRO A 28 -4.08 14.56 -11.62
CA PRO A 28 -3.97 13.21 -11.10
C PRO A 28 -4.56 13.15 -9.69
N ARG A 29 -5.36 12.10 -9.45
CA ARG A 29 -5.95 11.78 -8.15
C ARG A 29 -4.85 11.56 -7.11
N ILE A 30 -5.06 12.07 -5.90
CA ILE A 30 -4.15 11.80 -4.78
C ILE A 30 -4.62 10.54 -4.08
N TRP A 31 -3.66 9.63 -3.85
CA TRP A 31 -3.86 8.45 -3.03
C TRP A 31 -3.28 8.72 -1.65
N SER A 32 -4.14 9.09 -0.70
CA SER A 32 -3.71 9.32 0.68
C SER A 32 -3.91 8.04 1.48
N ARG A 33 -2.85 7.49 2.06
CA ARG A 33 -3.00 6.33 2.95
C ARG A 33 -3.65 6.80 4.25
N VAL A 34 -4.73 6.15 4.63
CA VAL A 34 -5.50 6.47 5.84
C VAL A 34 -5.41 5.38 6.90
N GLY A 35 -4.84 4.22 6.57
CA GLY A 35 -4.67 3.15 7.55
C GLY A 35 -4.28 1.81 6.96
N SER A 36 -4.61 0.75 7.70
CA SER A 36 -4.38 -0.65 7.33
C SER A 36 -5.65 -1.48 7.47
N ALA A 37 -5.79 -2.50 6.63
CA ALA A 37 -6.97 -3.35 6.56
C ALA A 37 -6.64 -4.83 6.76
N PHE A 38 -7.52 -5.53 7.48
CA PHE A 38 -7.38 -6.93 7.86
C PHE A 38 -8.65 -7.69 7.50
N PHE A 39 -8.48 -8.81 6.81
CA PHE A 39 -9.58 -9.72 6.47
C PHE A 39 -9.85 -10.68 7.62
N ASN A 40 -11.11 -10.72 8.05
CA ASN A 40 -11.58 -11.62 9.07
C ASN A 40 -12.00 -12.97 8.45
N ARG A 41 -12.16 -13.99 9.30
CA ARG A 41 -12.54 -15.34 8.86
C ARG A 41 -13.93 -15.40 8.23
N ASP A 42 -14.83 -14.53 8.67
CA ASP A 42 -16.21 -14.42 8.18
C ASP A 42 -16.33 -13.61 6.87
N GLY A 43 -15.21 -13.16 6.29
CA GLY A 43 -15.18 -12.35 5.08
C GLY A 43 -15.39 -10.85 5.33
N SER A 44 -15.62 -10.43 6.57
CA SER A 44 -15.64 -9.01 6.92
C SER A 44 -14.22 -8.42 6.90
N ILE A 45 -14.12 -7.09 6.85
CA ILE A 45 -12.85 -6.37 6.80
C ILE A 45 -12.81 -5.33 7.91
N ASN A 46 -11.79 -5.41 8.74
CA ASN A 46 -11.49 -4.38 9.74
C ASN A 46 -10.47 -3.40 9.18
N ILE A 47 -10.76 -2.10 9.27
CA ILE A 47 -9.84 -1.03 8.90
C ILE A 47 -9.44 -0.30 10.17
N ILE A 48 -8.13 -0.26 10.45
CA ILE A 48 -7.55 0.58 11.50
C ILE A 48 -7.14 1.88 10.84
N LEU A 49 -7.77 2.99 11.25
CA LEU A 49 -7.53 4.32 10.69
C LEU A 49 -6.47 5.07 11.50
N ASP A 50 -5.44 5.54 10.81
CA ASP A 50 -4.43 6.47 11.36
C ASP A 50 -4.87 7.94 11.13
N SER A 51 -5.76 8.17 10.16
CA SER A 51 -6.31 9.49 9.84
C SER A 51 -7.75 9.41 9.32
N LEU A 52 -8.48 10.51 9.43
CA LEU A 52 -9.88 10.58 9.00
C LEU A 52 -9.97 10.83 7.47
N PRO A 53 -10.69 9.97 6.72
CA PRO A 53 -10.88 10.16 5.29
C PRO A 53 -11.95 11.23 5.03
N LEU A 54 -11.58 12.28 4.29
CA LEU A 54 -12.51 13.36 3.92
C LEU A 54 -13.29 13.09 2.62
N GLY A 55 -12.86 12.12 1.82
CA GLY A 55 -13.38 11.88 0.47
C GLY A 55 -14.56 10.92 0.38
N GLY A 56 -15.08 10.44 1.53
CA GLY A 56 -16.20 9.51 1.61
C GLY A 56 -15.95 8.09 1.04
N LYS A 57 -14.81 7.87 0.37
CA LYS A 57 -14.45 6.61 -0.27
C LYS A 57 -13.07 6.13 0.19
N ILE A 58 -13.02 4.88 0.64
CA ILE A 58 -11.78 4.18 0.94
C ILE A 58 -11.60 3.05 -0.08
N GLN A 59 -10.40 2.91 -0.62
CA GLN A 59 -10.01 1.76 -1.42
C GLN A 59 -8.94 0.95 -0.68
N ILE A 60 -9.19 -0.36 -0.59
CA ILE A 60 -8.27 -1.32 0.02
C ILE A 60 -7.43 -1.96 -1.08
N ARG A 61 -6.11 -1.99 -0.90
CA ARG A 61 -5.15 -2.58 -1.86
C ARG A 61 -4.07 -3.35 -1.13
N GLU A 62 -3.48 -4.31 -1.81
CA GLU A 62 -2.28 -4.99 -1.30
C GLU A 62 -1.17 -3.96 -1.06
N ASP A 63 -0.46 -4.09 0.07
CA ASP A 63 0.59 -3.15 0.45
C ASP A 63 1.85 -3.44 -0.37
N ASP A 64 2.10 -2.62 -1.40
CA ASP A 64 3.28 -2.72 -2.27
C ASP A 64 4.47 -1.90 -1.77
N ARG A 65 4.45 -1.41 -0.51
CA ARG A 65 5.53 -0.56 0.03
C ARG A 65 6.89 -1.22 0.03
N GLU A 66 6.98 -2.52 0.32
CA GLU A 66 8.27 -3.24 0.21
C GLU A 66 8.80 -3.22 -1.23
N ARG A 67 7.91 -3.32 -2.24
CA ARG A 67 8.31 -3.24 -3.64
C ARG A 67 8.80 -1.83 -4.00
N ARG A 68 8.04 -0.80 -3.62
CA ARG A 68 8.37 0.60 -3.93
C ARG A 68 9.59 1.12 -3.18
N ALA A 69 9.83 0.67 -1.95
CA ALA A 69 11.02 1.06 -1.19
C ALA A 69 12.32 0.54 -1.83
N ASN A 70 12.25 -0.62 -2.50
CA ASN A 70 13.38 -1.20 -3.21
C ASN A 70 13.58 -0.63 -4.62
N GLU A 71 12.62 0.13 -5.15
CA GLU A 71 12.70 0.81 -6.44
C GLU A 71 13.26 2.24 -6.22
N LYS A 72 14.50 2.51 -6.65
CA LYS A 72 15.04 3.88 -6.64
C LYS A 72 14.14 4.76 -7.51
N GLY A 73 13.58 5.82 -6.92
CA GLY A 73 12.73 6.77 -7.65
C GLY A 73 13.50 7.43 -8.80
N GLN A 74 12.80 7.81 -9.88
CA GLN A 74 13.41 8.44 -11.06
C GLN A 74 14.27 9.67 -10.72
N LEU A 75 13.88 10.42 -9.68
CA LEU A 75 14.63 11.56 -9.17
C LEU A 75 15.93 11.15 -8.45
N ALA A 76 15.94 10.02 -7.74
CA ALA A 76 17.14 9.49 -7.09
C ALA A 76 18.14 9.00 -8.12
N VAL A 77 17.66 8.32 -9.18
CA VAL A 77 18.50 7.87 -10.31
C VAL A 77 19.11 9.07 -11.05
N ALA A 78 18.32 10.11 -11.32
CA ALA A 78 18.80 11.33 -11.98
C ALA A 78 19.82 12.11 -11.13
N ALA A 79 19.73 12.05 -9.80
CA ALA A 79 20.70 12.67 -8.90
C ALA A 79 22.05 11.93 -8.90
N GLU A 80 22.03 10.59 -8.90
CA GLU A 80 23.24 9.77 -9.03
C GLU A 80 23.95 10.03 -10.36
N GLN A 81 23.20 10.05 -11.47
CA GLN A 81 23.74 10.34 -12.81
C GLN A 81 24.36 11.74 -12.93
N ARG A 82 23.87 12.73 -12.17
CA ARG A 82 24.45 14.07 -12.11
C ARG A 82 25.67 14.17 -11.20
N ALA A 83 25.80 13.27 -10.23
CA ALA A 83 26.97 13.22 -9.35
C ALA A 83 28.15 12.46 -9.99
N GLU A 84 27.87 11.58 -10.95
CA GLU A 84 28.85 10.78 -11.70
C GLU A 84 29.38 11.44 -12.99
N ALA A 85 28.84 12.62 -13.36
CA ALA A 85 29.22 13.40 -14.55
C ALA A 85 30.02 14.66 -14.20
#